data_AF-I1E0T5-F1
#
_entry.id   AF-I1E0T5-F1
#
_cell.length_a   1.000
_cell.length_b   1.000
_cell.length_c   1.000
_cell.angle_alpha   90.00
_cell.angle_beta   90.00
_cell.angle_gamma   90.00
#
_symmetry.space_group_name_H-M   'P 1'
#
loop_
_entity.id
_entity.type
_entity.pdbx_description
1 polymer ?
#
loop_
_entity_poly.entity_id
_entity_poly.type
_entity_poly.pdbx_seq_one_letter_code
_entity_poly.pdbx_strand_id
1 'polypeptide(L)'
;MNTFKYKPYYKYDGPTPSNPLREELSPEESEERVRCFFEDIVHYFEENISINKEGDIVSISGDIAQSDCDELVKKCLNSLDLFAHKVP
;
A
#
# COMPACT_ATOMS: atom_id res chain seq x y z
N MET A 1 9.94 -5.01 -18.34
CA MET A 1 8.79 -4.29 -17.76
C MET A 1 7.92 -5.29 -17.06
N ASN A 2 8.00 -5.31 -15.73
CA ASN A 2 7.15 -6.15 -14.91
C ASN A 2 6.04 -5.26 -14.37
N THR A 3 4.83 -5.79 -14.33
CA THR A 3 3.67 -5.11 -13.73
C THR A 3 3.26 -5.86 -12.49
N PHE A 4 3.24 -5.16 -11.37
CA PHE A 4 2.84 -5.68 -10.07
C PHE A 4 1.56 -4.99 -9.63
N LYS A 5 0.57 -5.79 -9.22
CA LYS A 5 -0.73 -5.28 -8.79
C LYS A 5 -0.90 -5.50 -7.30
N TYR A 6 -1.26 -4.43 -6.59
CA TYR A 6 -1.49 -4.44 -5.16
C TYR A 6 -2.86 -3.83 -4.86
N LYS A 7 -3.63 -4.51 -4.02
CA LYS A 7 -4.90 -3.99 -3.52
C LYS A 7 -4.73 -3.61 -2.05
N PRO A 8 -4.52 -2.32 -1.71
CA PRO A 8 -4.53 -1.89 -0.32
C PRO A 8 -5.89 -2.21 0.33
N TYR A 9 -5.85 -2.67 1.57
CA TYR A 9 -7.03 -2.88 2.41
C TYR A 9 -6.69 -2.63 3.86
N TYR A 10 -7.65 -2.08 4.60
CA TYR A 10 -7.55 -1.99 6.04
C TYR A 10 -8.04 -3.30 6.67
N LYS A 11 -7.28 -3.78 7.67
CA LYS A 11 -7.71 -4.91 8.50
C LYS A 11 -7.32 -4.64 9.94
N TYR A 12 -8.32 -4.48 10.79
CA TYR A 12 -8.13 -4.48 12.23
C TYR A 12 -8.00 -5.92 12.73
N ASP A 13 -6.86 -6.24 13.35
CA ASP A 13 -6.56 -7.55 13.96
C ASP A 13 -6.33 -7.38 15.48
N GLY A 14 -6.81 -6.26 16.05
CA GLY A 14 -6.56 -5.90 17.43
C GLY A 14 -5.15 -5.36 17.72
N PRO A 15 -4.87 -5.02 18.99
CA PRO A 15 -3.54 -4.65 19.45
C PRO A 15 -2.60 -5.86 19.35
N THR A 16 -1.44 -5.64 18.75
CA THR A 16 -0.38 -6.65 18.61
C THR A 16 0.76 -6.33 19.56
N PRO A 17 1.68 -7.27 19.86
CA PRO A 17 2.85 -6.99 20.69
C PRO A 17 3.69 -5.82 20.15
N SER A 18 3.71 -5.66 18.83
CA SER A 18 4.42 -4.58 18.13
C SER A 18 3.63 -3.27 18.08
N ASN A 19 2.32 -3.31 18.28
CA ASN A 19 1.45 -2.14 18.29
C ASN A 19 0.35 -2.28 19.36
N PRO A 20 0.71 -2.15 20.66
CA PRO A 20 -0.18 -2.46 21.78
C PRO A 20 -1.29 -1.42 21.98
N LEU A 21 -1.15 -0.23 21.37
CA LEU A 21 -2.14 0.86 21.39
C LEU A 21 -2.92 0.98 20.08
N ARG A 22 -2.97 -0.10 19.28
CA ARG A 22 -3.65 -0.05 17.97
C ARG A 22 -5.15 0.10 18.14
N GLU A 23 -5.67 1.23 17.70
CA GLU A 23 -7.09 1.55 17.68
C GLU A 23 -7.74 1.10 16.37
N GLU A 24 -9.00 0.71 16.44
CA GLU A 24 -9.80 0.39 15.26
C GLU A 24 -10.10 1.68 14.50
N LEU A 25 -9.85 1.68 13.19
CA LEU A 25 -10.23 2.78 12.32
C LEU A 25 -11.68 2.66 11.93
N SER A 26 -12.36 3.79 11.99
CA SER A 26 -13.64 3.96 11.33
C SER A 26 -13.53 3.69 9.82
N PRO A 27 -14.61 3.30 9.14
CA PRO A 27 -14.61 3.12 7.69
C PRO A 27 -14.12 4.37 6.96
N GLU A 28 -14.52 5.56 7.42
CA GLU A 28 -14.08 6.86 6.88
C GLU A 28 -12.57 7.06 6.98
N GLU A 29 -11.99 6.80 8.16
CA GLU A 29 -10.54 6.85 8.40
C GLU A 29 -9.78 5.85 7.52
N SER A 30 -10.31 4.64 7.39
CA SER A 30 -9.69 3.60 6.57
C SER A 30 -9.66 3.98 5.09
N GLU A 31 -10.73 4.58 4.57
CA GLU A 31 -10.78 5.11 3.21
C GLU A 31 -9.82 6.27 3.02
N GLU A 32 -9.74 7.18 3.99
CA GLU A 32 -8.81 8.31 3.94
C GLU A 32 -7.35 7.83 3.89
N ARG A 33 -6.98 6.85 4.72
CA ARG A 33 -5.64 6.26 4.68
C ARG A 33 -5.34 5.55 3.36
N VAL A 34 -6.32 4.85 2.78
CA VAL A 34 -6.17 4.23 1.46
C VAL A 34 -5.95 5.29 0.39
N ARG A 35 -6.65 6.43 0.45
CA ARG A 35 -6.41 7.56 -0.45
C ARG A 35 -5.02 8.15 -0.28
N CYS A 36 -4.60 8.38 0.97
CA CYS A 36 -3.24 8.83 1.28
C CYS A 36 -2.21 7.85 0.71
N PHE A 37 -2.43 6.54 0.79
CA PHE A 37 -1.51 5.55 0.20
C PHE A 37 -1.30 5.78 -1.30
N PHE A 38 -2.37 6.04 -2.07
CA PHE A 38 -2.24 6.28 -3.52
C PHE A 38 -1.51 7.58 -3.84
N GLU A 39 -1.58 8.57 -2.97
CA GLU A 39 -0.85 9.84 -3.11
C GLU A 39 0.60 9.72 -2.64
N ASP A 40 0.86 8.99 -1.56
CA ASP A 40 2.20 8.84 -1.00
C ASP A 40 3.03 7.85 -1.82
N ILE A 41 2.42 6.78 -2.34
CA ILE A 41 3.16 5.71 -3.03
C ILE A 41 3.97 6.24 -4.21
N VAL A 42 3.45 7.23 -4.95
CA VAL A 42 4.20 7.84 -6.06
C VAL A 42 5.49 8.52 -5.60
N HIS A 43 5.59 8.95 -4.34
CA HIS A 43 6.82 9.51 -3.77
C HIS A 43 7.84 8.44 -3.35
N TYR A 44 7.43 7.17 -3.19
CA TYR A 44 8.33 6.06 -2.88
C TYR A 44 9.03 5.50 -4.11
N PHE A 45 8.50 5.76 -5.31
CA PHE A 45 9.03 5.24 -6.56
C PHE A 45 9.72 6.36 -7.37
N GLU A 46 10.77 5.98 -8.12
CA GLU A 46 11.46 6.92 -9.01
C GLU A 46 10.62 7.25 -10.27
N GLU A 47 10.97 8.34 -10.96
CA GLU A 47 10.26 8.84 -12.16
C GLU A 47 10.16 7.81 -13.32
N ASN A 48 10.94 6.74 -13.29
CA ASN A 48 10.92 5.67 -14.30
C ASN A 48 9.84 4.59 -14.06
N ILE A 49 9.01 4.75 -13.02
CA ILE A 49 7.96 3.79 -12.66
C ILE A 49 6.58 4.36 -13.00
N SER A 50 5.79 3.58 -13.74
CA SER A 50 4.41 3.90 -14.08
C SER A 50 3.46 3.33 -13.04
N ILE A 51 2.81 4.20 -12.27
CA ILE A 51 1.82 3.82 -11.27
C ILE A 51 0.42 4.15 -11.81
N ASN A 52 -0.38 3.12 -12.03
CA ASN A 52 -1.79 3.24 -12.43
C ASN A 52 -2.69 2.87 -11.26
N LYS A 53 -3.72 3.68 -11.01
CA LYS A 53 -4.76 3.37 -10.02
C LYS A 53 -6.04 2.99 -10.74
N GLU A 54 -6.56 1.81 -10.45
CA GLU A 54 -7.75 1.25 -11.06
C GLU A 54 -8.72 0.85 -9.95
N GLY A 55 -9.61 1.76 -9.57
CA GLY A 55 -10.44 1.62 -8.36
C GLY A 55 -9.56 1.49 -7.12
N ASP A 56 -9.72 0.38 -6.39
CA ASP A 56 -8.94 0.03 -5.20
C ASP A 56 -7.62 -0.69 -5.48
N ILE A 57 -7.20 -0.82 -6.74
CA ILE A 57 -5.99 -1.56 -7.11
C ILE A 57 -4.94 -0.59 -7.66
N VAL A 58 -3.72 -0.64 -7.12
CA VAL A 58 -2.55 0.01 -7.70
C VAL A 58 -1.78 -0.97 -8.58
N SER A 59 -1.50 -0.56 -9.81
CA SER A 59 -0.71 -1.29 -10.80
C SER A 59 0.60 -0.54 -11.01
N ILE A 60 1.69 -1.14 -10.57
CA ILE A 60 3.03 -0.57 -10.62
C ILE A 60 3.79 -1.26 -11.73
N SER A 61 4.18 -0.52 -12.76
CA SER A 61 4.86 -1.05 -13.94
C SER A 61 6.19 -0.35 -14.15
N GLY A 62 7.28 -1.09 -14.27
CA GLY A 62 8.59 -0.48 -14.46
C GLY A 62 9.72 -1.49 -14.60
N ASP A 63 10.94 -0.96 -14.60
CA ASP A 63 12.18 -1.73 -14.55
C ASP A 63 12.69 -1.83 -13.11
N ILE A 64 11.89 -2.47 -12.26
CA ILE A 64 12.20 -2.68 -10.84
C ILE A 64 12.03 -4.16 -10.50
N ALA A 65 12.91 -4.68 -9.66
CA ALA A 65 12.77 -6.02 -9.13
C ALA A 65 11.50 -6.12 -8.27
N GLN A 66 10.86 -7.30 -8.31
CA GLN A 66 9.66 -7.56 -7.52
C GLN A 66 9.91 -7.32 -6.03
N SER A 67 11.07 -7.75 -5.52
CA SER A 67 11.45 -7.63 -4.12
C SER A 67 11.51 -6.17 -3.66
N ASP A 68 12.17 -5.29 -4.43
CA ASP A 68 12.23 -3.86 -4.14
C ASP A 68 10.85 -3.21 -4.21
N CYS A 69 10.04 -3.58 -5.20
CA CYS A 69 8.67 -3.09 -5.32
C CYS A 69 7.81 -3.48 -4.10
N ASP A 70 7.84 -4.76 -3.69
CA ASP A 70 7.14 -5.27 -2.51
C ASP A 70 7.62 -4.56 -1.22
N GLU A 71 8.93 -4.31 -1.07
CA GLU A 71 9.50 -3.58 0.09
C GLU A 71 9.00 -2.13 0.17
N LEU A 72 9.01 -1.40 -0.94
CA LEU A 72 8.54 -0.01 -1.00
C LEU A 72 7.04 0.09 -0.72
N VAL A 73 6.24 -0.75 -1.36
CA VAL A 73 4.79 -0.85 -1.11
C VAL A 73 4.52 -1.15 0.36
N LYS A 74 5.24 -2.12 0.93
CA LYS A 74 5.10 -2.51 2.34
C LYS A 74 5.49 -1.39 3.30
N LYS A 75 6.52 -0.58 3.00
CA LYS A 75 6.87 0.61 3.80
C LYS A 75 5.74 1.64 3.80
N CYS A 76 5.22 1.97 2.61
CA CYS A 76 4.13 2.92 2.47
C CYS A 76 2.87 2.46 3.23
N LEU A 77 2.50 1.18 3.08
CA LEU A 77 1.37 0.58 3.78
C LEU A 77 1.53 0.56 5.30
N ASN A 78 2.69 0.14 5.80
CA ASN A 78 2.97 0.12 7.24
C ASN A 78 2.87 1.53 7.85
N SER A 79 3.28 2.57 7.13
CA SER A 79 3.16 3.95 7.59
C SER A 79 1.70 4.39 7.78
N LEU A 80 0.78 3.75 7.07
CA LEU A 80 -0.66 4.03 7.11
C LEU A 80 -1.45 2.97 7.89
N ASP A 81 -0.76 2.00 8.51
CA ASP A 81 -1.37 0.84 9.18
C ASP A 81 -2.32 0.05 8.23
N LEU A 82 -1.97 0.01 6.95
CA LEU A 82 -2.69 -0.71 5.90
C LEU A 82 -1.99 -2.01 5.55
N PHE A 83 -2.73 -2.92 4.94
CA PHE A 83 -2.21 -4.13 4.32
C PHE A 83 -2.44 -4.06 2.82
N ALA A 84 -1.70 -4.84 2.04
CA ALA A 84 -2.03 -5.03 0.63
C ALA A 84 -2.13 -6.50 0.29
N HIS A 85 -3.08 -6.80 -0.58
CA HIS A 85 -3.16 -8.10 -1.22
C HIS A 85 -2.47 -7.99 -2.57
N LYS A 86 -1.45 -8.83 -2.78
CA LYS A 86 -0.86 -8.98 -4.11
C LYS A 86 -1.86 -9.69 -5.01
N VAL A 87 -2.15 -9.09 -6.17
CA VAL A 87 -3.02 -9.69 -7.18
C VAL A 87 -2.12 -10.32 -8.25
N PRO A 88 -2.35 -11.60 -8.62
CA PRO A 88 -1.59 -12.27 -9.67
C PRO A 88 -1.85 -11.70 -11.08
#